data_AF-A0A182Q2J7-F1
#
_entry.id   AF-A0A182Q2J7-F1
#
_cell.length_a   1.000
_cell.length_b   1.000
_cell.length_c   1.000
_cell.angle_alpha   90.00
_cell.angle_beta   90.00
_cell.angle_gamma   90.00
#
_symmetry.space_group_name_H-M   'P 1'
#
loop_
_entity.id
_entity.type
_entity.pdbx_description
1 polymer ?
#
loop_
_entity_poly.entity_id
_entity_poly.type
_entity_poly.pdbx_seq_one_letter_code
_entity_poly.pdbx_strand_id
1 'polypeptide(L)'
;LAVCVPVSAVLNRATVCDSAGVWWWSNEHIRNNSHNSNKQKTLVRARVSIRSAFLFIRHERRKKKTTRHKPQMPAEKRTSQPRIVRTYEFPTKPEKQTLGQYLYNTQDGKILGRTATNWAQLLLFYTCFYIVLAALFAICMQGLLVTLNHQYPKWQLDESRIGTNPGLSFRPQPEDAEGLPSIQYVAANKTSVNEWVSLLDGFLAPYADHTLLPGGGKNQQICDFNSPPANGKVCAFDVKSLGPCSVGSGYGYNNSAPCFFVKLNRIYSWFPEFYEDMDDLPADMPDDLVSHIKSLPIADRRQVWVTCKELTNTEENLLGPIEYYPSRGIPFYYYPYVNIDGYLSPLVAVHLARPQPKTSISIECRAWAKNIIYRGGNRDRRGSLQLTLRID
;
A
#
# COMPACT_ATOMS: atom_id res chain seq x y z
N LEU A 1 27.95 2.75 12.85
CA LEU A 1 27.75 4.11 13.38
C LEU A 1 27.98 5.12 12.26
N ALA A 2 26.96 5.37 11.45
CA ALA A 2 26.98 6.46 10.48
C ALA A 2 26.16 7.60 11.08
N VAL A 3 26.87 8.63 11.53
CA VAL A 3 26.29 9.84 12.12
C VAL A 3 25.85 10.75 10.98
N CYS A 4 24.54 10.92 10.83
CA CYS A 4 23.96 11.96 10.01
C CYS A 4 24.21 13.33 10.66
N VAL A 5 24.91 14.22 9.97
CA VAL A 5 24.95 15.66 10.31
C VAL A 5 24.14 16.40 9.24
N PRO A 6 23.12 17.19 9.61
CA PRO A 6 22.38 18.01 8.67
C PRO A 6 23.11 19.34 8.43
N VAL A 7 23.33 19.69 7.16
CA VAL A 7 23.76 21.05 6.78
C VAL A 7 22.49 21.90 6.62
N SER A 8 22.35 22.89 7.50
CA SER A 8 21.38 23.97 7.38
C SER A 8 22.10 25.32 7.43
N ALA A 9 21.51 26.31 6.75
CA ALA A 9 21.94 27.70 6.53
C ALA A 9 23.04 27.84 5.47
N VAL A 10 22.95 28.71 4.45
CA VAL A 10 22.56 30.13 4.45
C VAL A 10 22.16 30.51 3.01
N LEU A 11 21.02 31.18 2.80
CA LEU A 11 20.89 32.11 1.67
C LEU A 11 19.86 33.20 2.00
N ASN A 12 20.38 34.34 2.42
CA ASN A 12 19.69 35.60 2.54
C ASN A 12 19.68 36.32 1.19
N ARG A 13 18.52 36.91 0.85
CA ARG A 13 18.30 38.10 0.01
C ARG A 13 19.04 38.21 -1.33
N ALA A 14 18.26 38.07 -2.41
CA ALA A 14 18.40 38.92 -3.60
C ALA A 14 17.01 39.32 -4.11
N THR A 15 16.65 40.58 -3.90
CA THR A 15 15.69 41.33 -4.71
C THR A 15 16.36 41.73 -6.02
N VAL A 16 15.65 41.65 -7.16
CA VAL A 16 15.53 42.69 -8.22
C VAL A 16 14.77 42.14 -9.46
N CYS A 17 13.72 42.89 -9.80
CA CYS A 17 13.05 43.20 -11.09
C CYS A 17 12.48 42.12 -12.03
N ASP A 18 11.14 42.17 -12.13
CA ASP A 18 10.31 42.37 -13.33
C ASP A 18 10.78 41.86 -14.70
N SER A 19 9.98 40.98 -15.32
CA SER A 19 9.17 41.37 -16.50
C SER A 19 8.13 40.31 -16.89
N ALA A 20 6.87 40.75 -16.86
CA ALA A 20 5.71 40.44 -17.70
C ALA A 20 5.61 39.10 -18.47
N GLY A 21 4.46 38.45 -18.33
CA GLY A 21 3.98 37.41 -19.25
C GLY A 21 2.68 36.73 -18.86
N VAL A 22 1.66 37.49 -18.41
CA VAL A 22 0.31 36.94 -18.16
C VAL A 22 -0.46 36.95 -19.48
N TRP A 23 -0.79 35.77 -20.00
CA TRP A 23 -1.84 35.60 -21.01
C TRP A 23 -3.03 34.89 -20.38
N TRP A 24 -4.09 35.67 -20.18
CA TRP A 24 -5.45 35.18 -20.01
C TRP A 24 -5.90 34.49 -21.29
N TRP A 25 -6.56 33.34 -21.18
CA TRP A 25 -7.53 32.91 -22.19
C TRP A 25 -8.86 32.61 -21.53
N SER A 26 -9.84 33.39 -21.97
CA SER A 26 -11.27 33.29 -21.67
C SER A 26 -11.81 31.94 -22.14
N ASN A 27 -12.74 31.37 -21.39
CA ASN A 27 -13.53 30.24 -21.84
C ASN A 27 -15.01 30.57 -21.59
N GLU A 28 -15.77 30.68 -22.67
CA GLU A 28 -17.20 30.93 -22.65
C GLU A 28 -17.94 29.75 -23.30
N HIS A 29 -19.09 29.45 -22.70
CA HIS A 29 -20.27 28.76 -23.22
C HIS A 29 -20.53 27.24 -23.02
N ILE A 30 -21.55 27.00 -22.16
CA ILE A 30 -22.86 26.35 -22.42
C ILE A 30 -22.97 24.81 -22.31
N ARG A 31 -23.63 24.38 -21.21
CA ARG A 31 -24.90 23.61 -21.12
C ARG A 31 -25.18 22.52 -22.18
N ASN A 32 -25.27 21.24 -21.78
CA ASN A 32 -26.53 20.49 -21.51
C ASN A 32 -26.38 18.95 -21.63
N ASN A 33 -26.95 18.27 -20.63
CA ASN A 33 -27.74 17.02 -20.62
C ASN A 33 -27.31 15.72 -21.35
N SER A 34 -27.19 14.67 -20.53
CA SER A 34 -27.97 13.41 -20.55
C SER A 34 -28.34 12.80 -21.91
N HIS A 35 -27.81 11.60 -22.22
CA HIS A 35 -28.64 10.38 -22.26
C HIS A 35 -27.83 9.08 -22.38
N ASN A 36 -28.43 8.07 -21.76
CA ASN A 36 -28.16 6.65 -21.66
C ASN A 36 -28.19 5.89 -23.01
N SER A 37 -27.33 4.85 -23.19
CA SER A 37 -27.71 3.49 -23.63
C SER A 37 -26.56 2.70 -24.28
N ASN A 38 -26.38 1.48 -23.75
CA ASN A 38 -25.73 0.31 -24.35
C ASN A 38 -26.00 0.09 -25.85
N LYS A 39 -24.98 -0.36 -26.61
CA LYS A 39 -24.99 -1.60 -27.43
C LYS A 39 -23.66 -1.85 -28.16
N GLN A 40 -22.96 -2.89 -27.68
CA GLN A 40 -22.29 -3.99 -28.39
C GLN A 40 -21.66 -3.82 -29.81
N LYS A 41 -20.42 -4.34 -29.88
CA LYS A 41 -19.67 -4.97 -31.00
C LYS A 41 -19.01 -4.06 -32.05
N THR A 42 -17.69 -3.89 -31.94
CA THR A 42 -16.75 -4.31 -33.01
C THR A 42 -15.30 -4.30 -32.51
N LEU A 43 -14.66 -5.47 -32.61
CA LEU A 43 -13.26 -5.72 -32.28
C LEU A 43 -12.40 -5.38 -33.51
N VAL A 44 -11.68 -4.24 -33.49
CA VAL A 44 -10.66 -3.93 -34.50
C VAL A 44 -9.39 -3.39 -33.83
N ARG A 45 -8.36 -4.25 -33.83
CA ARG A 45 -6.91 -3.98 -33.86
C ARG A 45 -6.48 -2.51 -33.81
N ALA A 46 -5.86 -2.11 -32.71
CA ALA A 46 -4.94 -0.98 -32.65
C ALA A 46 -3.49 -1.49 -32.79
N ARG A 47 -2.91 -1.38 -33.98
CA ARG A 47 -1.45 -1.38 -34.21
C ARG A 47 -1.12 -0.04 -34.88
N VAL A 48 -0.57 0.89 -34.09
CA VAL A 48 -0.09 2.18 -34.58
C VAL A 48 1.18 1.95 -35.40
N SER A 49 1.14 2.47 -36.62
CA SER A 49 2.14 2.33 -37.67
C SER A 49 3.16 3.46 -37.60
N ILE A 50 4.43 3.13 -37.31
CA ILE A 50 5.59 4.01 -37.56
C ILE A 50 5.98 3.82 -39.03
N ARG A 51 5.30 4.52 -39.93
CA ARG A 51 5.68 4.65 -41.35
C ARG A 51 5.24 6.02 -41.87
N SER A 52 5.88 7.10 -41.42
CA SER A 52 5.68 8.43 -42.04
C SER A 52 6.91 9.35 -42.02
N ALA A 53 8.11 8.88 -41.69
CA ALA A 53 9.32 9.73 -41.67
C ALA A 53 10.34 9.47 -42.80
N PHE A 54 10.04 8.61 -43.78
CA PHE A 54 11.04 8.14 -44.76
C PHE A 54 10.68 8.40 -46.24
N LEU A 55 9.91 9.45 -46.54
CA LEU A 55 9.51 9.77 -47.92
C LEU A 55 9.80 11.21 -48.37
N PHE A 56 10.71 11.91 -47.68
CA PHE A 56 11.05 13.31 -48.02
C PHE A 56 12.46 13.57 -48.59
N ILE A 57 13.23 12.53 -48.92
CA ILE A 57 14.55 12.70 -49.57
C ILE A 57 14.70 11.71 -50.73
N ARG A 58 13.88 11.83 -51.79
CA ARG A 58 14.21 11.21 -53.09
C ARG A 58 13.51 11.77 -54.32
N HIS A 59 13.12 13.03 -54.35
CA HIS A 59 12.45 13.59 -55.53
C HIS A 59 12.92 14.99 -55.93
N GLU A 60 14.22 15.17 -56.10
CA GLU A 60 14.76 16.29 -56.89
C GLU A 60 15.84 15.81 -57.86
N ARG A 61 15.41 15.09 -58.90
CA ARG A 61 16.14 15.02 -60.16
C ARG A 61 15.15 15.07 -61.31
N ARG A 62 15.48 15.93 -62.29
CA ARG A 62 14.89 16.09 -63.63
C ARG A 62 13.75 17.12 -63.72
N LYS A 63 14.11 18.36 -64.06
CA LYS A 63 13.99 18.91 -65.43
C LYS A 63 14.13 20.44 -65.37
N LYS A 64 15.26 20.99 -65.83
CA LYS A 64 15.32 22.30 -66.49
C LYS A 64 16.27 22.19 -67.68
N LYS A 65 15.69 22.14 -68.88
CA LYS A 65 16.35 22.43 -70.15
C LYS A 65 16.34 23.95 -70.31
N THR A 66 17.51 24.56 -70.44
CA THR A 66 17.64 25.94 -70.91
C THR A 66 18.86 26.00 -71.80
N THR A 67 18.61 26.42 -73.03
CA THR A 67 19.54 26.69 -74.12
C THR A 67 20.52 27.79 -73.75
N ARG A 68 21.80 27.63 -74.09
CA ARG A 68 22.76 28.75 -74.12
C ARG A 68 23.76 28.57 -75.27
N HIS A 69 23.94 29.68 -75.97
CA HIS A 69 24.81 29.90 -77.12
C HIS A 69 26.30 29.64 -76.82
N LYS A 70 27.00 29.23 -77.88
CA LYS A 70 28.45 29.08 -77.99
C LYS A 70 29.11 30.44 -78.23
N PRO A 71 30.18 30.80 -77.50
CA PRO A 71 31.24 31.66 -78.03
C PRO A 71 32.58 30.90 -78.14
N GLN A 72 33.41 31.32 -79.09
CA GLN A 72 34.73 30.76 -79.42
C GLN A 72 35.89 31.40 -78.62
N MET A 73 36.82 30.53 -78.18
CA MET A 73 38.30 30.62 -78.03
C MET A 73 38.93 31.79 -77.21
N PRO A 74 40.14 31.66 -76.59
CA PRO A 74 41.28 30.80 -76.96
C PRO A 74 41.99 30.04 -75.81
N ALA A 75 43.09 29.38 -76.18
CA ALA A 75 43.86 28.38 -75.44
C ALA A 75 44.68 28.91 -74.26
N GLU A 76 44.71 28.13 -73.16
CA GLU A 76 45.69 28.30 -72.09
C GLU A 76 46.14 26.94 -71.48
N LYS A 77 47.38 26.92 -71.00
CA LYS A 77 48.30 25.78 -70.86
C LYS A 77 47.82 24.66 -69.90
N ARG A 78 48.10 23.41 -70.30
CA ARG A 78 48.03 22.22 -69.43
C ARG A 78 49.12 22.28 -68.35
N THR A 79 48.72 22.20 -67.09
CA THR A 79 49.60 21.82 -65.97
C THR A 79 49.05 20.52 -65.37
N SER A 80 49.86 19.47 -65.36
CA SER A 80 49.51 18.14 -64.84
C SER A 80 49.46 18.11 -63.31
N GLN A 81 48.33 17.72 -62.71
CA GLN A 81 48.25 17.37 -61.29
C GLN A 81 48.48 15.85 -61.09
N PRO A 82 49.16 15.42 -60.01
CA PRO A 82 49.46 14.01 -59.77
C PRO A 82 48.24 13.19 -59.30
N ARG A 83 48.20 11.91 -59.70
CA ARG A 83 47.11 10.95 -59.47
C ARG A 83 47.22 10.34 -58.06
N ILE A 84 46.25 10.60 -57.18
CA ILE A 84 46.19 9.96 -55.85
C ILE A 84 45.72 8.52 -56.01
N VAL A 85 46.57 7.54 -55.67
CA VAL A 85 46.22 6.12 -55.59
C VAL A 85 45.72 5.83 -54.17
N ARG A 86 44.46 5.38 -54.03
CA ARG A 86 43.97 4.80 -52.75
C ARG A 86 44.11 3.28 -52.84
N THR A 87 45.02 2.71 -52.05
CA THR A 87 45.08 1.28 -51.80
C THR A 87 44.00 0.91 -50.77
N TYR A 88 43.25 -0.16 -51.04
CA TYR A 88 42.29 -0.73 -50.11
C TYR A 88 42.91 -1.98 -49.48
N GLU A 89 43.08 -1.99 -48.16
CA GLU A 89 43.42 -3.20 -47.39
C GLU A 89 42.14 -3.97 -47.05
N PHE A 90 42.18 -5.30 -47.25
CA PHE A 90 41.11 -6.20 -46.87
C PHE A 90 41.22 -6.53 -45.36
N PRO A 91 40.13 -6.45 -44.57
CA PRO A 91 40.19 -6.79 -43.15
C PRO A 91 40.44 -8.29 -42.96
N THR A 92 41.47 -8.62 -42.18
CA THR A 92 41.80 -10.00 -41.78
C THR A 92 40.88 -10.49 -40.65
N LYS A 93 40.68 -11.81 -40.57
CA LYS A 93 39.78 -12.44 -39.58
C LYS A 93 40.41 -12.36 -38.17
N PRO A 94 39.69 -11.92 -37.13
CA PRO A 94 40.25 -11.78 -35.79
C PRO A 94 40.59 -13.15 -35.17
N GLU A 95 41.69 -13.17 -34.43
CA GLU A 95 42.21 -14.34 -33.71
C GLU A 95 41.27 -14.74 -32.54
N LYS A 96 41.12 -16.04 -32.28
CA LYS A 96 40.23 -16.54 -31.21
C LYS A 96 40.88 -16.30 -29.85
N GLN A 97 40.27 -15.44 -29.03
CA GLN A 97 40.77 -15.13 -27.68
C GLN A 97 40.33 -16.18 -26.64
N THR A 98 41.22 -16.50 -25.69
CA THR A 98 40.89 -17.31 -24.50
C THR A 98 40.16 -16.49 -23.44
N LEU A 99 39.41 -17.14 -22.51
CA LEU A 99 38.62 -16.43 -21.48
C LEU A 99 39.47 -15.50 -20.59
N GLY A 100 40.70 -15.89 -20.26
CA GLY A 100 41.63 -15.03 -19.52
C GLY A 100 42.02 -13.78 -20.31
N GLN A 101 42.34 -13.95 -21.60
CA GLN A 101 42.65 -12.84 -22.51
C GLN A 101 41.45 -11.92 -22.78
N TYR A 102 40.22 -12.44 -22.66
CA TYR A 102 38.99 -11.66 -22.75
C TYR A 102 38.77 -10.75 -21.52
N LEU A 103 39.03 -11.27 -20.31
CA LEU A 103 38.96 -10.46 -19.10
C LEU A 103 40.07 -9.41 -19.04
N TYR A 104 41.31 -9.81 -19.32
CA TYR A 104 42.47 -8.92 -19.29
C TYR A 104 43.46 -9.29 -20.39
N ASN A 105 43.65 -8.37 -21.32
CA ASN A 105 44.69 -8.51 -22.33
C ASN A 105 45.97 -7.84 -21.83
N THR A 106 46.94 -8.66 -21.41
CA THR A 106 48.26 -8.23 -20.91
C THR A 106 49.07 -7.44 -21.94
N GLN A 107 48.88 -7.66 -23.24
CA GLN A 107 49.64 -6.95 -24.28
C GLN A 107 49.13 -5.54 -24.53
N ASP A 108 47.81 -5.33 -24.44
CA ASP A 108 47.16 -4.05 -24.70
C ASP A 108 46.80 -3.28 -23.42
N GLY A 109 46.93 -3.90 -22.24
CA GLY A 109 46.47 -3.35 -20.96
C GLY A 109 44.95 -3.10 -20.91
N LYS A 110 44.16 -3.82 -21.72
CA LYS A 110 42.70 -3.65 -21.82
C LYS A 110 41.99 -4.61 -20.86
N ILE A 111 41.02 -4.08 -20.10
CA ILE A 111 40.13 -4.86 -19.22
C ILE A 111 38.78 -4.96 -19.92
N LEU A 112 38.26 -6.18 -20.13
CA LEU A 112 36.98 -6.45 -20.81
C LEU A 112 36.84 -5.68 -22.14
N GLY A 113 37.92 -5.65 -22.93
CA GLY A 113 37.96 -5.00 -24.24
C GLY A 113 38.06 -3.47 -24.25
N ARG A 114 38.23 -2.81 -23.09
CA ARG A 114 38.42 -1.34 -23.02
C ARG A 114 39.70 -0.98 -22.24
N THR A 115 40.32 0.13 -22.61
CA THR A 115 41.45 0.70 -21.84
C THR A 115 40.95 1.29 -20.52
N ALA A 116 41.82 1.38 -19.51
CA ALA A 116 41.47 1.97 -18.21
C ALA A 116 40.92 3.41 -18.33
N THR A 117 41.45 4.19 -19.26
CA THR A 117 40.96 5.55 -19.58
C THR A 117 39.53 5.54 -20.10
N ASN A 118 39.18 4.61 -20.99
CA ASN A 118 37.83 4.48 -21.53
C ASN A 118 36.85 3.99 -20.45
N TRP A 119 37.30 3.13 -19.53
CA TRP A 119 36.51 2.73 -18.36
C TRP A 119 36.25 3.91 -17.42
N ALA A 120 37.28 4.70 -17.09
CA ALA A 120 37.12 5.90 -16.26
C ALA A 120 36.17 6.91 -16.90
N GLN A 121 36.29 7.16 -18.21
CA GLN A 121 35.37 8.02 -18.95
C GLN A 121 33.94 7.48 -18.97
N LEU A 122 33.77 6.17 -19.15
CA LEU A 122 32.46 5.51 -19.10
C LEU A 122 31.81 5.65 -17.73
N LEU A 123 32.57 5.35 -16.66
CA LEU A 123 32.10 5.44 -15.29
C LEU A 123 31.77 6.88 -14.92
N LEU A 124 32.61 7.85 -15.29
CA LEU A 124 32.34 9.27 -15.08
C LEU A 124 31.06 9.70 -15.80
N PHE A 125 30.90 9.30 -17.07
CA PHE A 125 29.69 9.60 -17.85
C PHE A 125 28.43 9.04 -17.17
N TYR A 126 28.41 7.75 -16.82
CA TYR A 126 27.24 7.15 -16.17
C TYR A 126 27.00 7.70 -14.77
N THR A 127 28.07 8.03 -14.02
CA THR A 127 27.94 8.66 -12.71
C THR A 127 27.25 10.01 -12.83
N CYS A 128 27.73 10.89 -13.72
CA CYS A 128 27.09 12.18 -13.98
C CYS A 128 25.65 12.02 -14.50
N PHE A 129 25.42 11.08 -15.43
CA PHE A 129 24.10 10.80 -15.99
C PHE A 129 23.11 10.36 -14.91
N TYR A 130 23.47 9.41 -14.05
CA TYR A 130 22.59 8.93 -12.98
C TYR A 130 22.40 9.95 -11.87
N ILE A 131 23.38 10.81 -11.58
CA ILE A 131 23.20 11.95 -10.66
C ILE A 131 22.11 12.88 -11.19
N VAL A 132 22.18 13.27 -12.47
CA VAL A 132 21.17 14.13 -13.09
C VAL A 132 19.79 13.45 -13.11
N LEU A 133 19.73 12.16 -13.44
CA LEU A 133 18.48 11.40 -13.44
C LEU A 133 17.85 11.29 -12.04
N ALA A 134 18.67 11.02 -11.02
CA ALA A 134 18.24 10.96 -9.62
C ALA A 134 17.75 12.33 -9.12
N ALA A 135 18.42 13.42 -9.51
CA ALA A 135 17.99 14.77 -9.19
C ALA A 135 16.63 15.11 -9.83
N LEU A 136 16.42 14.76 -11.11
CA LEU A 136 15.13 14.93 -11.77
C LEU A 136 14.02 14.14 -11.06
N PHE A 137 14.29 12.87 -10.72
CA PHE A 137 13.34 12.05 -9.96
C PHE A 137 13.01 12.67 -8.60
N ALA A 138 14.02 13.15 -7.87
CA ALA A 138 13.83 13.79 -6.57
C ALA A 138 12.98 15.06 -6.68
N ILE A 139 13.20 15.90 -7.70
CA ILE A 139 12.39 17.10 -7.93
C ILE A 139 10.92 16.73 -8.22
N CYS A 140 10.69 15.75 -9.10
CA CYS A 140 9.35 15.26 -9.40
C CYS A 140 8.66 14.67 -8.16
N MET A 141 9.40 13.88 -7.38
CA MET A 141 8.89 13.27 -6.15
C MET A 141 8.57 14.33 -5.09
N GLN A 142 9.43 15.34 -4.93
CA GLN A 142 9.18 16.46 -4.03
C GLN A 142 7.94 17.25 -4.44
N GLY A 143 7.77 17.52 -5.74
CA GLY A 143 6.55 18.14 -6.28
C GLY A 143 5.30 17.35 -5.92
N LEU A 144 5.34 16.02 -6.01
CA LEU A 144 4.24 15.16 -5.55
C LEU A 144 4.00 15.29 -4.04
N LEU A 145 5.04 15.16 -3.21
CA LEU A 145 4.90 15.18 -1.74
C LEU A 145 4.36 16.51 -1.21
N VAL A 146 4.70 17.64 -1.83
CA VAL A 146 4.14 18.96 -1.47
C VAL A 146 2.63 19.04 -1.73
N THR A 147 2.09 18.27 -2.66
CA THR A 147 0.64 18.23 -2.94
C THR A 147 -0.15 17.31 -2.00
N LEU A 148 0.52 16.53 -1.15
CA LEU A 148 -0.12 15.59 -0.23
C LEU A 148 -0.36 16.23 1.13
N ASN A 149 -1.52 15.95 1.72
CA ASN A 149 -1.82 16.33 3.09
C ASN A 149 -1.31 15.25 4.05
N HIS A 150 -0.66 15.64 5.15
CA HIS A 150 -0.16 14.73 6.18
C HIS A 150 -1.25 14.20 7.13
N GLN A 151 -2.39 14.89 7.22
CA GLN A 151 -3.46 14.57 8.16
C GLN A 151 -4.50 13.61 7.59
N TYR A 152 -4.75 13.66 6.28
CA TYR A 152 -5.76 12.82 5.63
C TYR A 152 -5.37 12.45 4.20
N PRO A 153 -5.76 11.25 3.73
CA PRO A 153 -5.50 10.84 2.36
C PRO A 153 -6.36 11.65 1.38
N LYS A 154 -5.78 11.97 0.22
CA LYS A 154 -6.45 12.71 -0.86
C LYS A 154 -7.67 11.98 -1.41
N TRP A 155 -7.52 10.69 -1.68
CA TRP A 155 -8.58 9.81 -2.15
C TRP A 155 -9.12 9.01 -0.97
N GLN A 156 -10.41 9.12 -0.70
CA GLN A 156 -11.07 8.53 0.47
C GLN A 156 -12.14 7.54 0.02
N LEU A 157 -12.41 6.54 0.86
CA LEU A 157 -13.52 5.60 0.67
C LEU A 157 -13.49 4.98 -0.75
N ASP A 158 -14.54 5.14 -1.55
CA ASP A 158 -14.68 4.50 -2.87
C ASP A 158 -13.68 5.01 -3.92
N GLU A 159 -13.18 6.24 -3.77
CA GLU A 159 -12.13 6.77 -4.65
C GLU A 159 -10.74 6.22 -4.27
N SER A 160 -10.60 5.65 -3.07
CA SER A 160 -9.36 5.08 -2.58
C SER A 160 -9.18 3.64 -3.06
N ARG A 161 -7.92 3.22 -3.21
CA ARG A 161 -7.60 1.81 -3.52
C ARG A 161 -7.96 0.84 -2.39
N ILE A 162 -8.08 1.34 -1.16
CA ILE A 162 -8.47 0.56 0.03
C ILE A 162 -9.98 0.26 -0.03
N GLY A 163 -10.77 1.20 -0.55
CA GLY A 163 -12.22 1.11 -0.66
C GLY A 163 -12.94 1.40 0.66
N THR A 164 -14.21 1.01 0.71
CA THR A 164 -15.15 1.24 1.82
C THR A 164 -15.34 0.05 2.76
N ASN A 165 -14.62 -1.06 2.52
CA ASN A 165 -14.82 -2.30 3.25
C ASN A 165 -13.67 -2.58 4.23
N PRO A 166 -13.85 -2.35 5.54
CA PRO A 166 -12.82 -2.64 6.52
C PRO A 166 -12.60 -4.14 6.70
N GLY A 167 -11.33 -4.52 6.80
CA GLY A 167 -10.92 -5.84 7.25
C GLY A 167 -10.94 -5.98 8.77
N LEU A 168 -10.83 -7.21 9.25
CA LEU A 168 -10.58 -7.50 10.65
C LEU A 168 -9.13 -7.93 10.87
N SER A 169 -8.59 -7.57 12.03
CA SER A 169 -7.29 -7.98 12.53
C SER A 169 -7.45 -8.63 13.89
N PHE A 170 -6.52 -9.50 14.27
CA PHE A 170 -6.48 -10.08 15.61
C PHE A 170 -5.13 -9.83 16.30
N ARG A 171 -5.11 -9.91 17.63
CA ARG A 171 -3.92 -9.86 18.48
C ARG A 171 -4.02 -10.94 19.54
N PRO A 172 -2.92 -11.61 19.92
CA PRO A 172 -1.54 -11.37 19.50
C PRO A 172 -1.24 -11.94 18.10
N GLN A 173 -0.27 -11.36 17.39
CA GLN A 173 0.26 -11.93 16.14
C GLN A 173 1.67 -12.45 16.40
N PRO A 174 2.01 -13.68 15.98
CA PRO A 174 3.38 -14.19 16.11
C PRO A 174 4.35 -13.36 15.26
N GLU A 175 5.63 -13.37 15.61
CA GLU A 175 6.69 -12.68 14.86
C GLU A 175 6.88 -13.26 13.45
N ASP A 176 6.59 -14.55 13.27
CA ASP A 176 6.66 -15.26 11.99
C ASP A 176 5.48 -14.91 11.06
N ALA A 177 5.53 -13.70 10.49
CA ALA A 177 4.49 -13.14 9.63
C ALA A 177 4.34 -13.81 8.25
N GLU A 178 5.19 -14.78 7.90
CA GLU A 178 5.17 -15.47 6.61
C GLU A 178 4.15 -16.63 6.56
N GLY A 179 3.74 -17.13 7.73
CA GLY A 179 2.79 -18.24 7.85
C GLY A 179 1.32 -17.82 7.85
N LEU A 180 0.43 -18.82 7.88
CA LEU A 180 -0.97 -18.59 8.24
C LEU A 180 -1.03 -18.03 9.67
N PRO A 181 -1.87 -17.02 9.93
CA PRO A 181 -2.05 -16.49 11.27
C PRO A 181 -2.44 -17.61 12.23
N SER A 182 -1.59 -17.87 13.22
CA SER A 182 -1.82 -18.95 14.18
C SER A 182 -1.35 -18.58 15.57
N ILE A 183 -2.06 -19.11 16.57
CA ILE A 183 -1.72 -19.03 17.99
C ILE A 183 -1.38 -20.46 18.41
N GLN A 184 -0.10 -20.70 18.71
CA GLN A 184 0.43 -22.02 19.04
C GLN A 184 1.27 -21.92 20.30
N TYR A 185 0.85 -22.61 21.37
CA TYR A 185 1.59 -22.61 22.62
C TYR A 185 1.44 -23.90 23.39
N VAL A 186 2.42 -24.18 24.25
CA VAL A 186 2.42 -25.34 25.14
C VAL A 186 1.92 -24.87 26.51
N ALA A 187 0.75 -25.33 26.94
CA ALA A 187 0.11 -24.82 28.16
C ALA A 187 0.91 -25.17 29.43
N ALA A 188 1.60 -26.32 29.42
CA ALA A 188 2.47 -26.74 30.51
C ALA A 188 3.77 -25.91 30.62
N ASN A 189 4.18 -25.24 29.54
CA ASN A 189 5.43 -24.49 29.51
C ASN A 189 5.21 -22.99 29.73
N LYS A 190 5.62 -22.49 30.89
CA LYS A 190 5.51 -21.07 31.25
C LYS A 190 6.25 -20.13 30.29
N THR A 191 7.37 -20.55 29.69
CA THR A 191 8.10 -19.67 28.76
C THR A 191 7.32 -19.46 27.48
N SER A 192 6.70 -20.52 26.96
CA SER A 192 5.81 -20.46 25.79
C SER A 192 4.59 -19.60 26.06
N VAL A 193 3.96 -19.74 27.23
CA VAL A 193 2.85 -18.88 27.63
C VAL A 193 3.27 -17.41 27.74
N ASN A 194 4.41 -17.14 28.38
CA ASN A 194 4.90 -15.78 28.58
C ASN A 194 5.21 -15.04 27.27
N GLU A 195 5.60 -15.75 26.21
CA GLU A 195 5.79 -15.15 24.88
C GLU A 195 4.49 -14.48 24.41
N TRP A 196 3.38 -15.22 24.43
CA TRP A 196 2.07 -14.71 24.02
C TRP A 196 1.52 -13.63 24.96
N VAL A 197 1.68 -13.82 26.27
CA VAL A 197 1.27 -12.84 27.27
C VAL A 197 2.03 -11.52 27.09
N SER A 198 3.35 -11.57 26.84
CA SER A 198 4.17 -10.37 26.65
C SER A 198 3.80 -9.58 25.38
N LEU A 199 3.42 -10.28 24.30
CA LEU A 199 2.90 -9.65 23.09
C LEU A 199 1.60 -8.90 23.36
N LEU A 200 0.73 -9.47 24.19
CA LEU A 200 -0.53 -8.85 24.59
C LEU A 200 -0.32 -7.67 25.54
N ASP A 201 0.60 -7.79 26.51
CA ASP A 201 0.95 -6.70 27.42
C ASP A 201 1.50 -5.50 26.64
N GLY A 202 2.42 -5.73 25.70
CA GLY A 202 2.95 -4.67 24.83
C GLY A 202 1.87 -4.04 23.96
N PHE A 203 0.92 -4.83 23.47
CA PHE A 203 -0.22 -4.34 22.68
C PHE A 203 -1.20 -3.49 23.51
N LEU A 204 -1.49 -3.89 24.74
CA LEU A 204 -2.44 -3.22 25.63
C LEU A 204 -1.83 -2.07 26.44
N ALA A 205 -0.51 -1.96 26.51
CA ALA A 205 0.15 -0.86 27.23
C ALA A 205 -0.40 0.54 26.89
N PRO A 206 -0.65 0.93 25.61
CA PRO A 206 -1.22 2.23 25.27
C PRO A 206 -2.70 2.39 25.63
N TYR A 207 -3.41 1.28 25.86
CA TYR A 207 -4.80 1.28 26.33
C TYR A 207 -4.87 1.42 27.85
N ALA A 208 -3.89 0.87 28.57
CA ALA A 208 -3.81 0.99 30.03
C ALA A 208 -3.21 2.34 30.46
N ASP A 209 -2.17 2.80 29.76
CA ASP A 209 -1.51 4.07 30.03
C ASP A 209 -1.67 5.03 28.85
N HIS A 210 -2.56 6.00 29.03
CA HIS A 210 -2.87 7.00 28.00
C HIS A 210 -1.70 7.96 27.74
N THR A 211 -0.71 8.03 28.63
CA THR A 211 0.47 8.89 28.43
C THR A 211 1.37 8.39 27.32
N LEU A 212 1.32 7.10 26.99
CA LEU A 212 2.06 6.47 25.89
C LEU A 212 1.50 6.81 24.50
N LEU A 213 0.33 7.46 24.44
CA LEU A 213 -0.30 7.83 23.19
C LEU A 213 0.26 9.12 22.60
N PRO A 214 0.21 9.28 21.25
CA PRO A 214 0.49 10.56 20.64
C PRO A 214 -0.44 11.63 21.21
N GLY A 215 0.13 12.77 21.60
CA GLY A 215 -0.59 13.84 22.30
C GLY A 215 -0.85 13.60 23.79
N GLY A 216 -0.31 12.53 24.37
CA GLY A 216 -0.38 12.22 25.82
C GLY A 216 -1.80 11.96 26.32
N GLY A 217 -2.68 11.45 25.47
CA GLY A 217 -4.05 11.09 25.86
C GLY A 217 -5.01 12.26 26.13
N LYS A 218 -4.59 13.52 25.93
CA LYS A 218 -5.39 14.72 26.23
C LYS A 218 -6.71 14.83 25.45
N ASN A 219 -6.80 14.15 24.32
CA ASN A 219 -7.98 14.14 23.47
C ASN A 219 -8.95 13.01 23.80
N GLN A 220 -8.60 12.12 24.74
CA GLN A 220 -9.51 11.06 25.14
C GLN A 220 -10.65 11.57 26.02
N GLN A 221 -11.83 11.00 25.80
CA GLN A 221 -13.04 11.24 26.55
C GLN A 221 -13.78 9.91 26.74
N ILE A 222 -14.46 9.72 27.87
CA ILE A 222 -15.34 8.57 28.07
C ILE A 222 -16.59 8.79 27.23
N CYS A 223 -16.92 7.82 26.37
CA CYS A 223 -18.05 7.89 25.45
C CYS A 223 -19.04 6.75 25.72
N ASP A 224 -20.31 7.05 25.48
CA ASP A 224 -21.43 6.12 25.61
C ASP A 224 -22.38 6.27 24.41
N PHE A 225 -23.37 5.37 24.28
CA PHE A 225 -24.39 5.43 23.21
C PHE A 225 -25.21 6.72 23.19
N ASN A 226 -25.31 7.41 24.33
CA ASN A 226 -26.01 8.70 24.48
C ASN A 226 -25.07 9.91 24.38
N SER A 227 -23.76 9.67 24.51
CA SER A 227 -22.74 10.71 24.69
C SER A 227 -21.59 10.47 23.70
N PRO A 228 -21.77 10.81 22.41
CA PRO A 228 -20.70 10.69 21.42
C PRO A 228 -19.55 11.68 21.72
N PRO A 229 -18.35 11.45 21.13
CA PRO A 229 -17.20 12.31 21.37
C PRO A 229 -17.45 13.74 20.87
N ALA A 230 -16.97 14.73 21.63
CA ALA A 230 -16.97 16.12 21.18
C ALA A 230 -16.01 16.33 20.00
N ASN A 231 -16.19 17.42 19.25
CA ASN A 231 -15.32 17.77 18.12
C ASN A 231 -13.85 17.85 18.56
N GLY A 232 -12.97 17.10 17.88
CA GLY A 232 -11.54 17.04 18.20
C GLY A 232 -11.18 16.14 19.40
N LYS A 233 -12.16 15.43 19.98
CA LYS A 233 -11.96 14.40 21.01
C LYS A 233 -12.19 13.01 20.43
N VAL A 234 -11.66 12.01 21.10
CA VAL A 234 -11.73 10.59 20.75
C VAL A 234 -12.15 9.78 21.96
N CYS A 235 -12.79 8.64 21.74
CA CYS A 235 -13.28 7.82 22.83
C CYS A 235 -12.15 7.01 23.48
N ALA A 236 -12.12 7.05 24.81
CA ALA A 236 -11.30 6.18 25.63
C ALA A 236 -11.88 4.76 25.60
N PHE A 237 -10.99 3.76 25.63
CA PHE A 237 -11.37 2.36 25.74
C PHE A 237 -11.04 1.87 27.15
N ASP A 238 -12.02 1.35 27.87
CA ASP A 238 -11.80 0.85 29.22
C ASP A 238 -11.21 -0.57 29.21
N VAL A 239 -9.97 -0.71 29.67
CA VAL A 239 -9.29 -2.01 29.78
C VAL A 239 -9.94 -2.89 30.85
N LYS A 240 -10.60 -2.29 31.85
CA LYS A 240 -11.25 -3.05 32.93
C LYS A 240 -12.45 -3.85 32.45
N SER A 241 -13.05 -3.44 31.34
CA SER A 241 -14.21 -4.11 30.76
C SER A 241 -13.85 -5.41 30.00
N LEU A 242 -12.58 -5.79 29.94
CA LEU A 242 -12.08 -6.99 29.27
C LEU A 242 -12.30 -8.29 30.09
N GLY A 243 -12.82 -8.19 31.32
CA GLY A 243 -13.18 -9.34 32.15
C GLY A 243 -12.01 -10.32 32.36
N PRO A 244 -12.15 -11.61 32.01
CA PRO A 244 -11.09 -12.62 32.18
C PRO A 244 -9.91 -12.43 31.21
N CYS A 245 -10.03 -11.56 30.21
CA CYS A 245 -8.97 -11.23 29.26
C CYS A 245 -8.13 -10.02 29.72
N SER A 246 -7.86 -9.94 31.02
CA SER A 246 -7.08 -8.87 31.64
C SER A 246 -5.60 -9.27 31.83
N VAL A 247 -4.75 -8.27 32.09
CA VAL A 247 -3.33 -8.46 32.41
C VAL A 247 -3.17 -9.35 33.65
N GLY A 248 -4.02 -9.16 34.68
CA GLY A 248 -3.93 -9.89 35.95
C GLY A 248 -4.22 -11.38 35.85
N SER A 249 -5.01 -11.79 34.86
CA SER A 249 -5.34 -13.20 34.58
C SER A 249 -4.43 -13.83 33.51
N GLY A 250 -3.44 -13.09 32.98
CA GLY A 250 -2.58 -13.56 31.90
C GLY A 250 -3.36 -13.92 30.63
N TYR A 251 -4.46 -13.21 30.37
CA TYR A 251 -5.33 -13.41 29.20
C TYR A 251 -5.83 -14.86 29.04
N GLY A 252 -5.92 -15.63 30.13
CA GLY A 252 -6.42 -17.00 30.13
C GLY A 252 -5.45 -18.07 29.58
N TYR A 253 -4.26 -17.68 29.10
CA TYR A 253 -3.28 -18.63 28.54
C TYR A 253 -2.80 -19.66 29.56
N ASN A 254 -2.67 -19.28 30.83
CA ASN A 254 -2.27 -20.18 31.92
C ASN A 254 -3.26 -21.33 32.17
N ASN A 255 -4.54 -21.13 31.84
CA ASN A 255 -5.62 -22.09 32.13
C ASN A 255 -6.04 -22.88 30.87
N SER A 256 -5.23 -22.85 29.80
CA SER A 256 -5.59 -23.42 28.50
C SER A 256 -6.89 -22.83 27.91
N ALA A 257 -7.25 -21.60 28.31
CA ALA A 257 -8.44 -20.88 27.88
C ALA A 257 -8.04 -19.50 27.32
N PRO A 258 -7.32 -19.45 26.19
CA PRO A 258 -6.69 -18.22 25.72
C PRO A 258 -7.72 -17.20 25.24
N CYS A 259 -7.41 -15.93 25.48
CA CYS A 259 -8.09 -14.80 24.88
C CYS A 259 -7.29 -14.22 23.72
N PHE A 260 -7.97 -13.82 22.65
CA PHE A 260 -7.39 -12.97 21.61
C PHE A 260 -8.31 -11.76 21.35
N PHE A 261 -7.72 -10.65 20.93
CA PHE A 261 -8.45 -9.42 20.65
C PHE A 261 -8.72 -9.30 19.17
N VAL A 262 -9.96 -9.01 18.81
CA VAL A 262 -10.38 -8.67 17.46
C VAL A 262 -10.53 -7.17 17.35
N LYS A 263 -10.02 -6.60 16.25
CA LYS A 263 -10.04 -5.16 15.98
C LYS A 263 -10.33 -4.91 14.50
N LEU A 264 -11.21 -3.94 14.25
CA LEU A 264 -11.50 -3.45 12.90
C LEU A 264 -10.36 -2.58 12.36
N ASN A 265 -10.00 -2.78 11.09
CA ASN A 265 -8.99 -1.97 10.42
C ASN A 265 -9.49 -0.53 10.24
N ARG A 266 -8.61 0.43 10.51
CA ARG A 266 -8.92 1.86 10.43
C ARG A 266 -9.01 2.30 8.97
N ILE A 267 -10.16 2.84 8.57
CA ILE A 267 -10.34 3.53 7.28
C ILE A 267 -10.71 4.99 7.58
N TYR A 268 -10.01 5.93 6.96
CA TYR A 268 -10.24 7.36 7.17
C TYR A 268 -11.66 7.74 6.74
N SER A 269 -12.37 8.48 7.60
CA SER A 269 -13.75 8.94 7.39
C SER A 269 -14.78 7.83 7.14
N TRP A 270 -14.45 6.58 7.47
CA TRP A 270 -15.41 5.47 7.37
C TRP A 270 -16.36 5.46 8.57
N PHE A 271 -17.65 5.29 8.30
CA PHE A 271 -18.69 5.18 9.30
C PHE A 271 -19.52 3.91 9.03
N PRO A 272 -19.84 3.09 10.06
CA PRO A 272 -20.59 1.87 9.84
C PRO A 272 -22.07 2.14 9.57
N GLU A 273 -22.67 1.30 8.72
CA GLU A 273 -24.13 1.26 8.54
C GLU A 273 -24.70 0.10 9.35
N PHE A 274 -25.51 0.41 10.37
CA PHE A 274 -25.98 -0.57 11.35
C PHE A 274 -27.29 -1.26 10.93
N TYR A 275 -27.58 -2.38 11.58
CA TYR A 275 -28.89 -3.03 11.55
C TYR A 275 -29.76 -2.44 12.66
N GLU A 276 -30.63 -1.49 12.32
CA GLU A 276 -31.58 -0.92 13.26
C GLU A 276 -32.83 -1.80 13.39
N ASP A 277 -33.32 -2.25 12.24
CA ASP A 277 -34.50 -3.10 12.11
C ASP A 277 -34.15 -4.59 12.08
N MET A 278 -35.09 -5.42 12.58
CA MET A 278 -34.91 -6.87 12.63
C MET A 278 -35.07 -7.54 11.28
N ASP A 279 -35.88 -6.95 10.41
CA ASP A 279 -36.16 -7.46 9.07
C ASP A 279 -34.98 -7.23 8.12
N ASP A 280 -34.07 -6.33 8.49
CA ASP A 280 -32.84 -6.02 7.75
C ASP A 280 -31.68 -6.97 8.08
N LEU A 281 -31.86 -7.91 9.02
CA LEU A 281 -30.81 -8.84 9.40
C LEU A 281 -30.56 -9.85 8.27
N PRO A 282 -29.29 -10.07 7.88
CA PRO A 282 -28.98 -10.94 6.76
C PRO A 282 -29.18 -12.42 7.14
N ALA A 283 -29.68 -13.21 6.19
CA ALA A 283 -30.06 -14.61 6.43
C ALA A 283 -28.88 -15.54 6.77
N ASP A 284 -27.65 -15.13 6.49
CA ASP A 284 -26.42 -15.87 6.82
C ASP A 284 -25.88 -15.53 8.22
N MET A 285 -26.52 -14.60 8.94
CA MET A 285 -26.17 -14.27 10.33
C MET A 285 -26.50 -15.44 11.28
N PRO A 286 -25.58 -15.82 12.18
CA PRO A 286 -25.84 -16.87 13.18
C PRO A 286 -27.05 -16.57 14.07
N ASP A 287 -27.90 -17.57 14.32
CA ASP A 287 -29.12 -17.44 15.12
C ASP A 287 -28.85 -16.97 16.56
N ASP A 288 -27.70 -17.36 17.13
CA ASP A 288 -27.26 -16.93 18.47
C ASP A 288 -26.94 -15.43 18.49
N LEU A 289 -26.32 -14.89 17.43
CA LEU A 289 -26.13 -13.45 17.30
C LEU A 289 -27.47 -12.74 17.07
N VAL A 290 -28.32 -13.27 16.18
CA VAL A 290 -29.64 -12.68 15.92
C VAL A 290 -30.42 -12.55 17.23
N SER A 291 -30.55 -13.63 18.00
CA SER A 291 -31.25 -13.62 19.29
C SER A 291 -30.64 -12.65 20.32
N HIS A 292 -29.31 -12.50 20.36
CA HIS A 292 -28.64 -11.50 21.19
C HIS A 292 -28.96 -10.07 20.75
N ILE A 293 -29.01 -9.78 19.45
CA ILE A 293 -29.44 -8.46 18.94
C ILE A 293 -30.91 -8.21 19.32
N LYS A 294 -31.75 -9.26 19.32
CA LYS A 294 -33.16 -9.16 19.73
C LYS A 294 -33.38 -8.88 21.20
N SER A 295 -32.50 -9.36 22.08
CA SER A 295 -32.61 -9.08 23.51
C SER A 295 -32.19 -7.65 23.89
N LEU A 296 -31.48 -6.95 23.00
CA LEU A 296 -30.97 -5.60 23.27
C LEU A 296 -31.92 -4.48 22.85
N PRO A 297 -31.91 -3.33 23.57
CA PRO A 297 -32.70 -2.17 23.22
C PRO A 297 -32.17 -1.52 21.93
N ILE A 298 -33.04 -0.84 21.18
CA ILE A 298 -32.73 -0.26 19.86
C ILE A 298 -31.51 0.68 19.92
N ALA A 299 -31.37 1.45 20.99
CA ALA A 299 -30.26 2.40 21.16
C ALA A 299 -28.88 1.73 21.12
N ASP A 300 -28.78 0.51 21.67
CA ASP A 300 -27.54 -0.26 21.83
C ASP A 300 -27.26 -1.15 20.60
N ARG A 301 -28.19 -1.21 19.64
CA ARG A 301 -28.00 -1.96 18.39
C ARG A 301 -27.09 -1.28 17.39
N ARG A 302 -26.81 0.01 17.58
CA ARG A 302 -25.94 0.83 16.72
C ARG A 302 -24.48 0.48 16.96
N GLN A 303 -24.10 -0.70 16.50
CA GLN A 303 -22.75 -1.22 16.62
C GLN A 303 -22.41 -2.21 15.51
N VAL A 304 -21.11 -2.36 15.25
CA VAL A 304 -20.59 -3.36 14.33
C VAL A 304 -20.44 -4.67 15.10
N TRP A 305 -21.22 -5.69 14.74
CA TRP A 305 -21.19 -6.96 15.45
C TRP A 305 -20.03 -7.84 15.01
N VAL A 306 -19.53 -8.69 15.91
CA VAL A 306 -18.47 -9.63 15.61
C VAL A 306 -18.90 -11.04 16.00
N THR A 307 -18.69 -12.00 15.10
CA THR A 307 -18.93 -13.42 15.39
C THR A 307 -17.73 -14.24 15.00
N CYS A 308 -17.26 -15.10 15.89
CA CYS A 308 -16.27 -16.12 15.63
C CYS A 308 -16.94 -17.48 15.57
N LYS A 309 -16.55 -18.30 14.59
CA LYS A 309 -17.00 -19.68 14.44
C LYS A 309 -15.82 -20.58 14.10
N GLU A 310 -15.97 -21.84 14.41
CA GLU A 310 -15.05 -22.88 13.95
C GLU A 310 -15.27 -23.15 12.45
N LEU A 311 -14.18 -23.31 11.69
CA LEU A 311 -14.14 -23.67 10.28
C LEU A 311 -13.59 -25.10 10.06
N THR A 312 -13.10 -25.75 11.11
CA THR A 312 -12.63 -27.14 11.04
C THR A 312 -13.77 -28.05 10.57
N ASN A 313 -13.51 -28.91 9.57
CA ASN A 313 -14.52 -29.78 8.96
C ASN A 313 -14.72 -31.07 9.77
N THR A 314 -14.91 -30.95 11.08
CA THR A 314 -15.14 -32.05 12.02
C THR A 314 -16.55 -31.95 12.59
N GLU A 315 -17.24 -33.07 12.76
CA GLU A 315 -18.57 -33.09 13.40
C GLU A 315 -18.50 -32.78 14.91
N GLU A 316 -17.31 -32.84 15.50
CA GLU A 316 -17.05 -32.51 16.90
C GLU A 316 -16.82 -31.01 17.08
N ASN A 317 -17.43 -30.43 18.13
CA ASN A 317 -17.16 -29.06 18.56
C ASN A 317 -15.82 -29.00 19.30
N LEU A 318 -14.76 -28.58 18.60
CA LEU A 318 -13.42 -28.52 19.17
C LEU A 318 -13.17 -27.21 19.92
N LEU A 319 -13.84 -26.13 19.52
CA LEU A 319 -13.59 -24.79 20.06
C LEU A 319 -14.24 -24.56 21.44
N GLY A 320 -15.36 -25.24 21.72
CA GLY A 320 -16.14 -25.05 22.94
C GLY A 320 -16.91 -23.72 22.96
N PRO A 321 -17.40 -23.28 24.15
CA PRO A 321 -18.14 -22.03 24.26
C PRO A 321 -17.22 -20.81 24.12
N ILE A 322 -17.67 -19.83 23.33
CA ILE A 322 -16.97 -18.57 23.07
C ILE A 322 -17.68 -17.44 23.81
N GLU A 323 -16.93 -16.69 24.61
CA GLU A 323 -17.39 -15.50 25.32
C GLU A 323 -16.75 -14.24 24.73
N TYR A 324 -17.48 -13.13 24.77
CA TYR A 324 -17.05 -11.86 24.20
C TYR A 324 -17.05 -10.76 25.27
N TYR A 325 -15.98 -9.98 25.33
CA TYR A 325 -15.84 -8.89 26.29
C TYR A 325 -15.38 -7.59 25.61
N PRO A 326 -15.89 -6.42 26.04
CA PRO A 326 -17.00 -6.22 26.98
C PRO A 326 -18.37 -6.60 26.41
N SER A 327 -18.51 -6.55 25.09
CA SER A 327 -19.71 -6.97 24.39
C SER A 327 -19.32 -7.58 23.05
N ARG A 328 -20.26 -8.27 22.40
CA ARG A 328 -20.08 -8.89 21.08
C ARG A 328 -20.11 -7.86 19.92
N GLY A 329 -20.04 -6.56 20.21
CA GLY A 329 -20.11 -5.50 19.23
C GLY A 329 -19.16 -4.33 19.50
N ILE A 330 -18.89 -3.57 18.44
CA ILE A 330 -18.11 -2.34 18.48
C ILE A 330 -19.07 -1.15 18.31
N PRO A 331 -19.29 -0.35 19.36
CA PRO A 331 -20.23 0.77 19.33
C PRO A 331 -19.93 1.83 18.27
N PHE A 332 -20.97 2.51 17.77
CA PHE A 332 -20.85 3.53 16.73
C PHE A 332 -19.97 4.72 17.12
N TYR A 333 -19.94 5.09 18.41
CA TYR A 333 -19.28 6.31 18.89
C TYR A 333 -17.75 6.29 18.76
N TYR A 334 -17.16 5.13 18.45
CA TYR A 334 -15.74 5.05 18.09
C TYR A 334 -15.45 5.47 16.63
N TYR A 335 -16.48 5.66 15.82
CA TYR A 335 -16.36 6.05 14.41
C TYR A 335 -16.93 7.46 14.18
N PRO A 336 -16.45 8.19 13.15
CA PRO A 336 -15.45 7.79 12.16
C PRO A 336 -13.99 8.01 12.62
N TYR A 337 -13.05 7.32 11.96
CA TYR A 337 -11.62 7.58 12.16
C TYR A 337 -11.17 8.79 11.36
N VAL A 338 -10.74 9.86 12.05
CA VAL A 338 -10.31 11.14 11.44
C VAL A 338 -8.88 11.54 11.81
N ASN A 339 -8.04 10.54 12.15
CA ASN A 339 -6.61 10.73 12.47
C ASN A 339 -6.35 11.72 13.63
N ILE A 340 -7.25 11.79 14.62
CA ILE A 340 -7.03 12.60 15.83
C ILE A 340 -6.04 11.88 16.75
N ASP A 341 -5.07 12.63 17.27
CA ASP A 341 -4.09 12.15 18.24
C ASP A 341 -4.77 11.56 19.48
N GLY A 342 -4.32 10.38 19.89
CA GLY A 342 -4.89 9.63 21.01
C GLY A 342 -6.00 8.65 20.61
N TYR A 343 -6.35 8.55 19.33
CA TYR A 343 -7.35 7.57 18.87
C TYR A 343 -6.88 6.12 19.08
N LEU A 344 -7.64 5.41 19.91
CA LEU A 344 -7.53 3.97 20.09
C LEU A 344 -8.63 3.27 19.29
N SER A 345 -8.28 2.14 18.69
CA SER A 345 -9.35 1.35 18.05
C SER A 345 -10.02 0.52 19.12
N PRO A 346 -11.37 0.46 19.13
CA PRO A 346 -12.08 -0.41 20.04
C PRO A 346 -11.70 -1.88 19.82
N LEU A 347 -11.67 -2.62 20.91
CA LEU A 347 -11.30 -4.04 20.95
C LEU A 347 -12.50 -4.87 21.38
N VAL A 348 -12.62 -6.04 20.79
CA VAL A 348 -13.50 -7.12 21.28
C VAL A 348 -12.59 -8.27 21.67
N ALA A 349 -12.56 -8.62 22.95
CA ALA A 349 -11.85 -9.80 23.42
C ALA A 349 -12.73 -11.03 23.19
N VAL A 350 -12.14 -12.04 22.55
CA VAL A 350 -12.76 -13.33 22.30
C VAL A 350 -12.08 -14.33 23.24
N HIS A 351 -12.82 -14.77 24.24
CA HIS A 351 -12.37 -15.73 25.25
C HIS A 351 -12.85 -17.13 24.87
N LEU A 352 -11.91 -18.06 24.72
CA LEU A 352 -12.19 -19.44 24.41
C LEU A 352 -12.18 -20.23 25.72
N ALA A 353 -13.35 -20.51 26.28
CA ALA A 353 -13.43 -21.03 27.64
C ALA A 353 -12.97 -22.50 27.77
N ARG A 354 -13.23 -23.33 26.75
CA ARG A 354 -12.87 -24.78 26.77
C ARG A 354 -12.51 -25.32 25.37
N PRO A 355 -11.43 -24.85 24.73
CA PRO A 355 -10.94 -25.44 23.49
C PRO A 355 -10.31 -26.83 23.74
N GLN A 356 -10.42 -27.73 22.77
CA GLN A 356 -9.81 -29.06 22.82
C GLN A 356 -8.29 -28.99 22.62
N PRO A 357 -7.47 -29.44 23.59
CA PRO A 357 -6.02 -29.43 23.47
C PRO A 357 -5.52 -30.46 22.44
N LYS A 358 -4.29 -30.29 21.97
CA LYS A 358 -3.56 -31.14 21.01
C LYS A 358 -4.22 -31.28 19.64
N THR A 359 -5.12 -30.36 19.31
CA THR A 359 -5.78 -30.26 18.01
C THR A 359 -5.54 -28.88 17.39
N SER A 360 -5.50 -28.83 16.06
CA SER A 360 -5.40 -27.58 15.31
C SER A 360 -6.81 -27.13 14.91
N ILE A 361 -7.32 -26.08 15.56
CA ILE A 361 -8.68 -25.57 15.37
C ILE A 361 -8.62 -24.35 14.48
N SER A 362 -9.33 -24.35 13.35
CA SER A 362 -9.41 -23.17 12.50
C SER A 362 -10.60 -22.30 12.87
N ILE A 363 -10.38 -21.03 13.15
CA ILE A 363 -11.39 -20.08 13.61
C ILE A 363 -11.53 -18.99 12.55
N GLU A 364 -12.77 -18.69 12.17
CA GLU A 364 -13.13 -17.55 11.34
C GLU A 364 -13.93 -16.54 12.17
N CYS A 365 -13.42 -15.31 12.28
CA CYS A 365 -14.18 -14.20 12.85
C CYS A 365 -14.64 -13.24 11.76
N ARG A 366 -15.92 -12.86 11.79
CA ARG A 366 -16.58 -11.99 10.81
C ARG A 366 -17.17 -10.77 11.49
N ALA A 367 -17.08 -9.62 10.82
CA ALA A 367 -17.77 -8.39 11.21
C ALA A 367 -19.08 -8.23 10.45
N TRP A 368 -20.09 -7.67 11.11
CA TRP A 368 -21.41 -7.45 10.56
C TRP A 368 -21.81 -5.97 10.65
N ALA A 369 -21.96 -5.35 9.49
CA ALA A 369 -22.59 -4.06 9.24
C ALA A 369 -23.07 -4.07 7.78
N LYS A 370 -24.06 -3.26 7.42
CA LYS A 370 -24.65 -3.23 6.07
C LYS A 370 -23.62 -2.89 5.00
N ASN A 371 -22.65 -2.04 5.32
CA ASN A 371 -21.56 -1.62 4.43
C ASN A 371 -20.27 -2.46 4.57
N ILE A 372 -20.29 -3.58 5.29
CA ILE A 372 -19.18 -4.54 5.33
C ILE A 372 -19.52 -5.73 4.43
N ILE A 373 -18.82 -5.83 3.31
CA ILE A 373 -19.03 -6.93 2.36
C ILE A 373 -18.21 -8.14 2.78
N TYR A 374 -18.89 -9.23 3.08
CA TYR A 374 -18.24 -10.52 3.32
C TYR A 374 -17.86 -11.18 2.00
N ARG A 375 -16.60 -11.63 1.91
CA ARG A 375 -16.15 -12.56 0.87
C ARG A 375 -15.28 -13.63 1.52
N GLY A 376 -15.79 -14.85 1.54
CA GLY A 376 -15.06 -16.03 2.00
C GLY A 376 -14.02 -16.49 0.96
N GLY A 377 -12.83 -16.87 1.43
CA GLY A 377 -11.74 -17.40 0.59
C GLY A 377 -10.34 -17.13 1.16
N ASN A 378 -9.33 -17.84 0.67
CA ASN A 378 -7.93 -17.66 1.11
C ASN A 378 -7.21 -16.48 0.41
N ARG A 379 -7.65 -16.07 -0.79
CA ARG A 379 -6.96 -15.05 -1.59
C ARG A 379 -7.56 -13.64 -1.49
N ASP A 380 -8.88 -13.53 -1.43
CA ASP A 380 -9.61 -12.25 -1.47
C ASP A 380 -10.58 -12.11 -0.28
N ARG A 381 -10.11 -12.46 0.92
CA ARG A 381 -10.92 -12.36 2.14
C ARG A 381 -11.27 -10.91 2.45
N ARG A 382 -12.55 -10.64 2.72
CA ARG A 382 -13.03 -9.32 3.12
C ARG A 382 -14.08 -9.43 4.22
N GLY A 383 -14.06 -8.49 5.17
CA GLY A 383 -14.99 -8.46 6.31
C GLY A 383 -14.81 -9.62 7.31
N SER A 384 -13.78 -10.46 7.15
CA SER A 384 -13.46 -11.55 8.07
C SER A 384 -11.95 -11.74 8.23
N LEU A 385 -11.57 -12.45 9.30
CA LEU A 385 -10.21 -12.93 9.57
C LEU A 385 -10.26 -14.46 9.77
N GLN A 386 -9.20 -15.16 9.38
CA GLN A 386 -8.97 -16.54 9.80
C GLN A 386 -7.79 -16.56 10.76
N LEU A 387 -7.83 -17.45 11.74
CA LEU A 387 -6.64 -17.85 12.49
C LEU A 387 -6.72 -19.33 12.85
N THR A 388 -5.59 -19.95 13.13
CA THR A 388 -5.51 -21.33 13.62
C THR A 388 -5.04 -21.33 15.07
N LEU A 389 -5.76 -22.01 15.94
CA LEU A 389 -5.38 -22.21 17.34
C LEU A 389 -4.86 -23.63 17.54
N ARG A 390 -3.76 -23.77 18.27
CA ARG A 390 -3.25 -25.05 18.76
C ARG A 390 -2.70 -24.89 20.17
N ILE A 391 -3.17 -25.72 21.09
CA ILE A 391 -2.73 -25.72 22.49
C ILE A 391 -2.16 -27.11 22.77
N ASP A 392 -0.85 -27.21 22.99
CA ASP A 392 -0.16 -28.49 23.21
C ASP A 392 0.03 -28.85 24.70
#